data_AF-A0A7C8EKY0-F1
#
_entry.id   AF-A0A7C8EKY0-F1
#
_cell.length_a   1.000
_cell.length_b   1.000
_cell.length_c   1.000
_cell.angle_alpha   90.00
_cell.angle_beta   90.00
_cell.angle_gamma   90.00
#
_symmetry.space_group_name_H-M   'P 1'
#
loop_
_entity.id
_entity.type
_entity.pdbx_description
1 polymer ?
#
loop_
_entity_poly.entity_id
_entity_poly.type
_entity_poly.pdbx_seq_one_letter_code
_entity_poly.pdbx_strand_id
1 'polypeptide(L)'
;MEQKKENLENEIDDLKRQLEHFQQDKERVRMIVGKIGGAPKFRTKLINILFIIVLLVSVILSVIGGEKLRLLMIEVATIALSLKIIYLIHCQMRINHFQFWILSAIEWRVNEMMSHIKQPKD
;
A
#
# COMPACT_ATOMS: atom_id res chain seq x y z
N MET A 1 -34.29 -33.88 21.34
CA MET A 1 -34.00 -33.22 20.04
C MET A 1 -33.85 -31.70 20.21
N GLU A 2 -34.64 -31.06 21.07
CA GLU A 2 -34.57 -29.61 21.33
C GLU A 2 -33.23 -29.16 21.94
N GLN A 3 -32.71 -29.86 22.95
CA GLN A 3 -31.44 -29.50 23.61
C GLN A 3 -30.21 -29.54 22.68
N LYS A 4 -30.20 -30.42 21.67
CA LYS A 4 -29.14 -30.46 20.64
C LYS A 4 -29.26 -29.30 19.66
N LYS A 5 -30.48 -28.84 19.40
CA LYS A 5 -30.77 -27.72 18.52
C LYS A 5 -30.38 -26.39 19.18
N GLU A 6 -30.70 -26.25 20.46
CA GLU A 6 -30.31 -25.09 21.29
C GLU A 6 -28.78 -24.99 21.46
N ASN A 7 -28.10 -26.13 21.67
CA ASN A 7 -26.63 -26.13 21.73
C ASN A 7 -25.99 -25.75 20.38
N LEU A 8 -26.56 -26.22 19.27
CA LEU A 8 -26.10 -25.86 17.92
C LEU A 8 -26.35 -24.37 17.62
N GLU A 9 -27.48 -23.82 18.06
CA GLU A 9 -27.80 -22.39 17.95
C GLU A 9 -26.81 -21.53 18.73
N ASN A 10 -26.45 -21.94 19.95
CA ASN A 10 -25.43 -21.26 20.75
C ASN A 10 -24.04 -21.32 20.10
N GLU A 11 -23.65 -22.46 19.55
CA GLU A 11 -22.38 -22.58 18.80
C GLU A 11 -22.38 -21.68 17.55
N ILE A 12 -23.48 -21.64 16.79
CA ILE A 12 -23.59 -20.78 15.62
C ILE A 12 -23.51 -19.29 15.99
N ASP A 13 -24.15 -18.88 17.09
CA ASP A 13 -24.11 -17.49 17.56
C ASP A 13 -22.70 -17.10 18.04
N ASP A 14 -21.99 -18.03 18.70
CA ASP A 14 -20.61 -17.82 19.14
C ASP A 14 -19.64 -17.73 17.94
N LEU A 15 -19.80 -18.61 16.94
CA LEU A 15 -19.06 -18.54 15.68
C LEU A 15 -19.31 -17.21 14.95
N LYS A 16 -20.55 -16.71 14.98
CA LYS A 16 -20.92 -15.45 14.35
C LYS A 16 -20.25 -14.25 15.03
N ARG A 17 -20.23 -14.23 16.37
CA ARG A 17 -19.52 -13.20 17.14
C ARG A 17 -18.02 -13.23 16.89
N GLN A 18 -17.42 -14.41 16.85
CA GLN A 18 -16.01 -14.56 16.50
C GLN A 18 -15.73 -14.02 15.10
N LEU A 19 -16.59 -14.32 14.12
CA LEU A 19 -16.45 -13.81 12.75
C LEU A 19 -16.54 -12.27 12.68
N GLU A 20 -17.46 -11.65 13.41
CA GLU A 20 -17.59 -10.19 13.50
C GLU A 20 -16.32 -9.56 14.10
N HIS A 21 -15.77 -10.13 15.17
CA HIS A 21 -14.49 -9.71 15.74
C HIS A 21 -13.34 -9.83 14.73
N PHE A 22 -13.27 -10.93 13.98
CA PHE A 22 -12.26 -11.11 12.92
C PHE A 22 -12.40 -10.07 11.80
N GLN A 23 -13.62 -9.71 11.39
CA GLN A 23 -13.82 -8.66 10.39
C GLN A 23 -13.36 -7.30 10.90
N GLN A 24 -13.65 -6.98 12.16
CA GLN A 24 -13.25 -5.72 12.77
C GLN A 24 -11.72 -5.59 12.86
N ASP A 25 -11.03 -6.65 13.26
CA ASP A 25 -9.57 -6.64 13.34
C ASP A 25 -8.93 -6.61 11.95
N LYS A 26 -9.54 -7.28 10.95
CA LYS A 26 -9.12 -7.17 9.54
C LYS A 26 -9.24 -5.73 9.03
N GLU A 27 -10.30 -5.01 9.38
CA GLU A 27 -10.45 -3.60 9.01
C GLU A 27 -9.46 -2.68 9.72
N ARG A 28 -9.16 -2.93 11.00
CA ARG A 28 -8.11 -2.19 11.72
C ARG A 28 -6.75 -2.39 11.09
N VAL A 29 -6.39 -3.64 10.77
CA VAL A 29 -5.14 -3.95 10.06
C VAL A 29 -5.12 -3.24 8.71
N ARG A 30 -6.21 -3.30 7.93
CA ARG A 30 -6.32 -2.58 6.65
C ARG A 30 -6.14 -1.06 6.81
N MET A 31 -6.71 -0.45 7.85
CA MET A 31 -6.52 0.98 8.11
C MET A 31 -5.08 1.32 8.49
N ILE A 32 -4.43 0.49 9.30
CA ILE A 32 -3.01 0.65 9.67
C ILE A 32 -2.14 0.52 8.41
N VAL A 33 -2.39 -0.49 7.58
CA VAL A 33 -1.73 -0.70 6.28
C VAL A 33 -1.94 0.51 5.37
N GLY A 34 -3.18 1.02 5.27
CA GLY A 34 -3.51 2.19 4.44
C GLY A 34 -2.88 3.49 4.96
N LYS A 35 -2.66 3.61 6.28
CA LYS A 35 -1.99 4.74 6.92
C LYS A 35 -0.47 4.69 6.75
N ILE A 36 0.12 3.49 6.72
CA ILE A 36 1.55 3.26 6.44
C ILE A 36 1.85 3.40 4.94
N GLY A 37 0.94 2.90 4.10
CA GLY A 37 0.95 3.02 2.64
C GLY A 37 0.74 4.44 2.12
N GLY A 38 0.32 5.36 2.99
CA GLY A 38 0.04 6.74 2.63
C GLY A 38 -1.14 6.84 1.67
N ALA A 39 -2.36 6.89 2.19
CA ALA A 39 -3.51 7.33 1.39
C ALA A 39 -3.14 8.65 0.67
N PRO A 40 -3.22 8.72 -0.67
CA PRO A 40 -2.77 9.88 -1.41
C PRO A 40 -3.59 11.09 -0.98
N LYS A 41 -3.03 11.89 -0.07
CA LYS A 41 -3.68 13.10 0.43
C LYS A 41 -3.89 14.05 -0.74
N PHE A 42 -4.93 14.88 -0.67
CA PHE A 42 -5.18 15.91 -1.68
C PHE A 42 -3.94 16.77 -1.99
N ARG A 43 -3.05 16.98 -1.00
CA ARG A 43 -1.77 17.68 -1.20
C ARG A 43 -0.80 16.97 -2.15
N THR A 44 -0.70 15.63 -2.12
CA THR A 44 0.17 14.91 -3.07
C THR A 44 -0.37 14.95 -4.49
N LYS A 45 -1.70 14.92 -4.68
CA LYS A 45 -2.31 15.16 -5.99
C LYS A 45 -2.00 16.57 -6.50
N LEU A 46 -2.11 17.58 -5.64
CA LEU A 46 -1.79 18.97 -5.96
C LEU A 46 -0.33 19.16 -6.38
N ILE A 47 0.62 18.58 -5.63
CA ILE A 47 2.05 18.62 -5.97
C ILE A 47 2.34 17.89 -7.29
N ASN A 48 1.61 16.80 -7.58
CA ASN A 48 1.77 16.08 -8.84
C ASN A 48 1.27 16.90 -10.04
N ILE A 49 0.10 17.54 -9.90
CA ILE A 49 -0.46 18.44 -10.92
C ILE A 49 0.47 19.63 -11.16
N LEU A 50 0.98 20.26 -10.09
CA LEU A 50 1.93 21.36 -10.20
C LEU A 50 3.21 20.94 -10.94
N PHE A 51 3.71 19.73 -10.66
CA PHE A 51 4.89 19.20 -11.34
C PHE A 51 4.67 18.99 -12.85
N ILE A 52 3.50 18.49 -13.24
CA ILE A 52 3.12 18.33 -14.66
C ILE A 52 3.05 19.70 -15.35
N ILE A 53 2.47 20.70 -14.68
CA ILE A 53 2.39 22.07 -15.20
C ILE A 53 3.80 22.65 -15.40
N VAL A 54 4.70 22.48 -14.42
CA VAL A 54 6.09 22.96 -14.53
C VAL A 54 6.82 22.28 -15.69
N LEU A 55 6.65 20.96 -15.88
CA LEU A 55 7.25 20.25 -17.01
C LEU A 55 6.69 20.74 -18.36
N LEU A 56 5.37 20.91 -18.48
CA LEU A 56 4.74 21.43 -19.70
C LEU A 56 5.24 22.84 -20.03
N VAL A 57 5.29 23.73 -19.04
CA VAL A 57 5.80 25.09 -19.22
C VAL A 57 7.28 25.08 -19.62
N SER A 58 8.09 24.21 -19.01
CA SER A 58 9.50 24.05 -19.37
C SER A 58 9.68 23.60 -20.82
N VAL A 59 8.83 22.68 -21.30
CA VAL A 59 8.87 22.20 -22.69
C VAL A 59 8.40 23.30 -23.66
N ILE A 60 7.33 24.02 -23.35
CA ILE A 60 6.82 25.11 -24.19
C ILE A 60 7.84 26.24 -24.31
N LEU A 61 8.45 26.67 -23.20
CA LEU A 61 9.52 27.68 -23.19
C LEU A 61 10.76 27.20 -23.96
N SER A 62 11.09 25.90 -23.87
CA SER A 62 12.19 25.30 -24.64
C SER A 62 11.95 25.39 -26.16
N VAL A 63 10.70 25.18 -26.61
CA VAL A 63 10.33 25.28 -28.03
C VAL A 63 10.39 26.73 -28.53
N ILE A 64 10.00 27.70 -27.70
CA ILE A 64 9.94 29.13 -28.08
C ILE A 64 11.32 29.81 -27.95
N GLY A 65 12.18 29.38 -27.03
CA GLY A 65 13.42 30.07 -26.64
C GLY A 65 14.62 29.98 -27.61
N GLY A 66 14.48 29.36 -28.78
CA GLY A 66 15.58 29.18 -29.73
C GLY A 66 16.63 28.13 -29.29
N GLU A 67 17.59 27.80 -30.17
CA GLU A 67 18.43 26.60 -30.04
C GLU A 67 19.30 26.53 -28.79
N LYS A 68 19.86 27.66 -28.33
CA LYS A 68 20.71 27.70 -27.13
C LYS A 68 19.92 27.49 -25.84
N LEU A 69 18.74 28.10 -25.71
CA LEU A 69 17.89 27.93 -24.53
C LEU A 69 17.16 26.58 -24.56
N ARG A 70 16.93 26.01 -25.75
CA ARG A 70 16.28 24.70 -25.91
C ARG A 70 17.04 23.59 -25.17
N LEU A 71 18.35 23.52 -25.39
CA LEU A 71 19.22 22.52 -24.75
C LEU A 71 19.24 22.67 -23.22
N LEU A 72 19.42 23.90 -22.72
CA LEU A 72 19.49 24.20 -21.30
C LEU A 72 18.17 23.86 -20.59
N MET A 73 17.03 24.20 -21.20
CA MET A 73 15.70 23.88 -20.64
C MET A 73 15.39 22.38 -20.63
N ILE A 74 15.89 21.62 -21.61
CA ILE A 74 15.76 20.15 -21.63
C ILE A 74 16.59 19.51 -20.51
N GLU A 75 17.80 19.99 -20.26
CA GLU A 75 18.61 19.52 -19.13
C GLU A 75 17.91 19.80 -17.79
N VAL A 76 17.40 21.01 -17.59
CA VAL A 76 16.66 21.38 -16.36
C VAL A 76 15.42 20.50 -16.18
N ALA A 77 14.65 20.27 -17.24
CA ALA A 77 13.49 19.37 -17.19
C ALA A 77 13.88 17.93 -16.84
N THR A 78 15.00 17.46 -17.40
CA THR A 78 15.52 16.10 -17.14
C THR A 78 15.97 15.96 -15.69
N ILE A 79 16.67 16.95 -15.13
CA ILE A 79 17.10 16.96 -13.72
C ILE A 79 15.88 16.98 -12.79
N ALA A 80 14.90 17.83 -13.08
CA ALA A 80 13.67 17.91 -12.29
C ALA A 80 12.90 16.57 -12.30
N LEU A 81 12.79 15.93 -13.47
CA LEU A 81 12.18 14.61 -13.62
C LEU A 81 12.93 13.54 -12.81
N SER A 82 14.26 13.56 -12.89
CA SER A 82 15.14 12.63 -12.14
C SER A 82 14.91 12.74 -10.64
N LEU A 83 14.89 13.97 -10.10
CA LEU A 83 14.61 14.23 -8.68
C LEU A 83 13.21 13.74 -8.26
N LYS A 84 12.20 13.93 -9.13
CA LYS A 84 10.84 13.43 -8.86
C LYS A 84 10.78 11.92 -8.79
N ILE A 85 11.50 11.22 -9.67
CA ILE A 85 11.59 9.76 -9.68
C ILE A 85 12.25 9.27 -8.38
N ILE A 86 13.38 9.88 -7.97
CA ILE A 86 14.05 9.55 -6.71
C ILE A 86 13.11 9.76 -5.51
N TYR A 87 12.37 10.87 -5.50
CA TYR A 87 11.38 11.16 -4.46
C TYR A 87 10.26 10.10 -4.42
N LEU A 88 9.75 9.67 -5.58
CA LEU A 88 8.73 8.63 -5.67
C LEU A 88 9.25 7.29 -5.15
N ILE A 89 10.48 6.90 -5.53
CA ILE A 89 11.12 5.67 -5.06
C ILE A 89 11.31 5.70 -3.54
N HIS A 90 11.79 6.83 -2.99
CA HIS A 90 11.93 7.01 -1.55
C HIS A 90 10.59 6.88 -0.82
N CYS A 91 9.52 7.43 -1.40
CA CYS A 91 8.18 7.32 -0.82
C CYS A 91 7.65 5.86 -0.86
N GLN A 92 7.93 5.14 -1.94
CA GLN A 92 7.53 3.74 -2.14
C GLN A 92 8.26 2.76 -1.20
N MET A 93 9.48 3.07 -0.78
CA MET A 93 10.34 2.20 0.04
C MET A 93 9.68 1.75 1.36
N ARG A 94 8.92 2.65 2.02
CA ARG A 94 8.20 2.32 3.27
C ARG A 94 7.07 1.32 3.05
N ILE A 95 6.40 1.40 1.90
CA ILE A 95 5.31 0.49 1.53
C ILE A 95 5.89 -0.89 1.23
N ASN A 96 6.99 -0.96 0.48
CA ASN A 96 7.66 -2.22 0.17
C ASN A 96 8.16 -2.93 1.43
N HIS A 97 8.75 -2.19 2.38
CA HIS A 97 9.16 -2.77 3.66
C HIS A 97 7.98 -3.35 4.44
N PHE A 98 6.85 -2.63 4.45
CA PHE A 98 5.63 -3.10 5.10
C PHE A 98 5.03 -4.34 4.39
N GLN A 99 4.99 -4.35 3.05
CA GLN A 99 4.56 -5.51 2.27
C GLN A 99 5.46 -6.72 2.49
N PHE A 100 6.77 -6.52 2.61
CA PHE A 100 7.70 -7.59 2.95
C PHE A 100 7.42 -8.13 4.37
N TRP A 101 7.26 -7.24 5.34
CA TRP A 101 7.01 -7.63 6.73
C TRP A 101 5.73 -8.45 6.89
N ILE A 102 4.64 -8.07 6.20
CA ILE A 102 3.39 -8.83 6.27
C ILE A 102 3.49 -10.19 5.58
N LEU A 103 4.23 -10.26 4.46
CA LEU A 103 4.46 -11.53 3.76
C LEU A 103 5.25 -12.50 4.63
N SER A 104 6.32 -12.03 5.30
CA SER A 104 7.10 -12.85 6.23
C SER A 104 6.28 -13.32 7.43
N ALA A 105 5.38 -12.48 7.95
CA ALA A 105 4.49 -12.88 9.04
C ALA A 105 3.50 -13.98 8.61
N ILE A 106 2.96 -13.88 7.39
CA ILE A 106 2.07 -14.91 6.81
C ILE A 106 2.86 -16.20 6.56
N GLU A 107 4.04 -16.11 5.96
CA GLU A 107 4.91 -17.25 5.70
C GLU A 107 5.24 -18.01 6.98
N TRP A 108 5.61 -17.30 8.04
CA TRP A 108 5.87 -17.89 9.35
C TRP A 108 4.63 -18.59 9.93
N ARG A 109 3.46 -17.94 9.89
CA ARG A 109 2.19 -18.53 10.39
C ARG A 109 1.75 -19.75 9.60
N VAL A 110 1.87 -19.71 8.28
CA VAL A 110 1.53 -20.85 7.40
C VAL A 110 2.48 -22.01 7.67
N ASN A 111 3.77 -21.74 7.87
CA ASN A 111 4.75 -22.76 8.21
C ASN A 111 4.48 -23.42 9.57
N GLU A 112 4.06 -22.63 10.57
CA GLU A 112 3.64 -23.14 11.88
C GLU A 112 2.41 -24.05 11.77
N MET A 113 1.38 -23.63 11.03
CA MET A 113 0.20 -24.48 10.77
C MET A 113 0.57 -25.79 10.05
N MET A 114 1.46 -25.73 9.05
CA MET A 114 1.96 -26.95 8.40
C MET A 114 2.73 -27.86 9.36
N SER A 115 3.50 -27.30 10.30
CA SER A 115 4.19 -28.08 11.33
C SER A 115 3.21 -28.81 12.27
N HIS A 116 2.14 -28.14 12.69
CA HIS A 116 1.09 -28.73 13.53
C HIS A 116 0.30 -29.83 12.79
N ILE A 117 0.11 -29.72 11.48
CA ILE A 117 -0.55 -30.75 10.66
C ILE A 117 0.39 -31.96 10.43
N LYS A 118 1.70 -31.71 10.34
CA LYS A 118 2.72 -32.74 10.08
C LYS A 118 3.18 -33.49 11.34
N GLN A 119 2.76 -33.08 12.54
CA GLN A 119 2.86 -33.90 13.75
C GLN A 119 1.59 -34.74 13.86
N PRO A 120 1.54 -35.96 13.28
CA PRO A 120 0.49 -36.90 13.63
C PRO A 120 0.55 -37.12 15.13
N LYS A 121 -0.59 -36.86 15.76
CA LYS A 121 -0.94 -37.22 17.11
C LYS A 121 -0.65 -38.72 17.30
N ASP A 122 0.40 -39.04 18.05
CA ASP A 122 0.52 -40.35 18.70
C ASP A 122 -0.60 -40.53 19.73
#